data_AF-K0YN48-F1
#
_entry.id   AF-K0YN48-F1
#
_cell.length_a   1.000
_cell.length_b   1.000
_cell.length_c   1.000
_cell.angle_alpha   90.00
_cell.angle_beta   90.00
_cell.angle_gamma   90.00
#
_symmetry.space_group_name_H-M   'P 1'
#
loop_
_entity.id
_entity.type
_entity.pdbx_description
1 polymer ?
#
loop_
_entity_poly.entity_id
_entity_poly.type
_entity_poly.pdbx_seq_one_letter_code
_entity_poly.pdbx_strand_id
1 'polypeptide(L)' 'MTRQELPADPREAFNPSDYYSIAAVCKTLNVSRGLIIGALEAKDLNAVKTGTRIRIRGKELNQWITPYA' A
#
# COMPACT_ATOMS: atom_id res chain seq x y z
N MET A 1 5.48 32.33 4.26
CA MET A 1 6.15 31.19 4.93
C MET A 1 5.19 30.02 4.89
N THR A 2 5.33 29.15 3.88
CA THR A 2 4.46 27.99 3.66
C THR A 2 4.83 26.90 4.65
N ARG A 3 4.00 26.76 5.69
CA ARG A 3 4.08 25.70 6.68
C ARG A 3 3.67 24.40 5.98
N GLN A 4 4.64 23.54 5.67
CA GLN A 4 4.37 22.13 5.38
C GLN A 4 3.84 21.51 6.66
N GLU A 5 2.52 21.50 6.81
CA GLU A 5 1.86 20.72 7.84
C GLU A 5 1.99 19.25 7.45
N LEU A 6 2.78 18.52 8.23
CA LEU A 6 2.82 17.07 8.16
C LEU A 6 1.40 16.52 8.41
N PRO A 7 1.03 15.41 7.76
CA PRO A 7 -0.27 14.79 7.95
C PRO A 7 -0.45 14.33 9.40
N ALA A 8 -1.62 14.62 9.98
CA ALA A 8 -1.90 14.35 11.38
C ALA A 8 -2.34 12.89 11.67
N ASP A 9 -2.49 12.04 10.65
CA ASP A 9 -3.11 10.71 10.78
C ASP A 9 -2.25 9.63 10.07
N PRO A 10 -1.91 8.50 10.72
CA PRO A 10 -1.26 7.34 10.07
C PRO A 10 -2.10 6.71 8.94
N ARG A 11 -3.30 7.24 8.68
CA ARG A 11 -4.28 6.88 7.66
C ARG A 11 -4.26 7.80 6.42
N GLU A 12 -3.12 8.39 6.06
CA GLU A 12 -2.99 8.93 4.71
C GLU A 12 -3.02 7.78 3.70
N ALA A 13 -4.24 7.46 3.29
CA ALA A 13 -4.60 6.49 2.29
C ALA A 13 -3.62 6.56 1.11
N PHE A 14 -3.13 5.39 0.66
CA PHE A 14 -2.41 5.31 -0.60
C PHE A 14 -3.26 5.98 -1.67
N ASN A 15 -2.67 6.84 -2.50
CA ASN A 15 -3.42 7.50 -3.55
C ASN A 15 -4.07 6.43 -4.44
N PRO A 16 -5.40 6.38 -4.57
CA PRO A 16 -6.08 5.26 -5.22
C PRO A 16 -5.74 5.10 -6.71
N SER A 17 -5.26 6.17 -7.34
CA SER A 17 -4.82 6.17 -8.74
C SER A 17 -3.38 5.68 -8.93
N ASP A 18 -2.57 5.70 -7.87
CA ASP A 18 -1.14 5.41 -7.95
C ASP A 18 -0.83 3.91 -7.78
N TYR A 19 0.34 3.53 -8.28
CA TYR A 19 0.86 2.16 -8.22
C TYR A 19 2.13 2.09 -7.39
N TYR A 20 2.11 1.27 -6.36
CA TYR A 20 3.19 1.13 -5.40
C TYR A 20 3.92 -0.20 -5.60
N SER A 21 5.24 -0.21 -5.41
CA SER A 21 5.99 -1.47 -5.31
C SER A 21 5.79 -2.08 -3.92
N ILE A 22 5.98 -3.40 -3.80
CA ILE A 22 5.97 -4.09 -2.49
C ILE A 22 6.91 -3.39 -1.50
N ALA A 23 8.10 -2.97 -1.94
CA ALA A 23 9.06 -2.29 -1.08
C ALA A 23 8.55 -0.93 -0.57
N ALA A 24 7.88 -0.15 -1.43
CA ALA A 24 7.27 1.12 -1.01
C ALA A 24 6.15 0.87 0.01
N VAL A 25 5.29 -0.12 -0.24
CA VAL A 25 4.20 -0.50 0.68
C VAL A 25 4.75 -0.95 2.03
N CYS A 26 5.76 -1.81 2.06
CA CYS A 26 6.39 -2.27 3.30
C CYS A 26 6.95 -1.09 4.11
N LYS A 27 7.56 -0.11 3.44
CA LYS A 27 8.11 1.10 4.08
C LYS A 27 7.00 2.00 4.63
N THR A 28 5.93 2.22 3.88
CA THR A 28 4.81 3.08 4.28
C THR A 28 4.03 2.49 5.45
N LEU A 29 3.74 1.17 5.40
CA LEU A 29 2.95 0.49 6.45
C LEU A 29 3.82 -0.05 7.59
N ASN A 30 5.15 0.06 7.50
CA ASN A 30 6.11 -0.53 8.43
C ASN A 30 5.84 -2.04 8.70
N VAL A 31 5.56 -2.79 7.63
CA VAL A 31 5.27 -4.24 7.68
C VAL A 31 6.33 -5.07 6.96
N SER A 32 6.42 -6.34 7.31
CA SER A 32 7.33 -7.27 6.66
C SER A 32 6.88 -7.61 5.23
N ARG A 33 7.86 -7.89 4.37
CA ARG A 33 7.59 -8.32 2.99
C ARG A 33 6.77 -9.61 2.94
N GLY A 34 6.98 -10.52 3.89
CA GLY A 34 6.25 -11.78 3.98
C GLY A 34 4.75 -11.57 4.19
N LEU A 35 4.36 -10.53 4.94
CA LEU A 35 2.96 -10.20 5.16
C LEU A 35 2.28 -9.73 3.86
N ILE A 36 2.94 -8.87 3.09
CA ILE A 36 2.43 -8.43 1.78
C ILE A 36 2.37 -9.61 0.80
N ILE A 37 3.40 -10.46 0.74
CA ILE A 37 3.40 -11.63 -0.14
C ILE A 37 2.29 -12.61 0.24
N GLY A 38 2.11 -12.89 1.54
CA GLY A 38 1.03 -13.74 2.03
C GLY A 38 -0.36 -13.22 1.64
N ALA A 39 -0.58 -11.91 1.74
CA ALA A 39 -1.84 -11.29 1.31
C ALA A 39 -2.06 -11.39 -0.21
N LEU A 40 -1.00 -11.30 -1.02
CA LEU A 40 -1.07 -11.52 -2.46
C LEU A 40 -1.37 -12.99 -2.81
N GLU A 41 -0.76 -13.94 -2.09
CA GLU A 41 -0.96 -15.39 -2.28
C GLU A 41 -2.35 -15.85 -1.84
N ALA A 42 -2.84 -15.31 -0.72
CA ALA A 42 -4.19 -15.53 -0.20
C ALA A 42 -5.29 -14.87 -1.07
N LYS A 43 -4.90 -14.02 -2.02
CA LYS A 43 -5.79 -13.18 -2.85
C LYS A 43 -6.60 -12.14 -2.07
N ASP A 44 -6.16 -11.81 -0.86
CA ASP A 44 -6.72 -10.71 -0.06
C ASP A 44 -6.28 -9.34 -0.59
N LEU A 45 -5.17 -9.30 -1.34
CA LEU A 45 -4.62 -8.09 -1.95
C LEU A 45 -4.42 -8.31 -3.46
N ASN A 46 -5.01 -7.45 -4.29
CA ASN A 46 -4.82 -7.51 -5.73
C ASN A 46 -3.59 -6.71 -6.17
N ALA A 47 -2.81 -7.28 -7.08
CA ALA A 47 -1.68 -6.61 -7.71
C ALA A 47 -1.67 -6.78 -9.22
N VAL A 48 -1.12 -5.79 -9.89
CA VAL A 48 -0.84 -5.81 -11.32
C VAL A 48 0.61 -6.24 -11.52
N LYS A 49 0.81 -7.27 -12.34
CA LYS A 49 2.14 -7.72 -12.75
C LYS A 49 2.48 -7.06 -14.08
N THR A 50 3.53 -6.24 -14.09
CA THR A 50 4.08 -5.61 -15.30
C THR A 50 5.44 -6.21 -15.58
N GLY A 51 5.48 -7.25 -16.42
CA GLY A 51 6.67 -8.05 -16.68
C GLY A 51 7.15 -8.78 -15.41
N THR A 52 8.34 -8.45 -14.93
CA THR A 52 8.92 -9.01 -13.70
C THR A 52 8.54 -8.25 -12.42
N ARG A 53 7.87 -7.09 -12.55
CA ARG A 53 7.56 -6.21 -11.41
C ARG A 53 6.12 -6.38 -10.95
N ILE A 54 5.93 -6.44 -9.64
CA ILE A 54 4.62 -6.44 -8.99
C ILE A 54 4.32 -5.01 -8.54
N ARG A 55 3.15 -4.50 -8.93
CA ARG A 55 2.63 -3.18 -8.56
C ARG A 55 1.26 -3.34 -7.91
N ILE A 56 1.08 -2.72 -6.75
CA ILE A 56 -0.18 -2.76 -6.01
C ILE A 56 -0.82 -1.39 -6.13
N ARG A 57 -2.09 -1.34 -6.53
CA ARG A 57 -2.80 -0.08 -6.69
C ARG A 57 -3.18 0.47 -5.32
N GLY A 58 -3.07 1.78 -5.12
CA GLY A 58 -3.39 2.39 -3.83
C GLY A 58 -4.80 2.09 -3.35
N LYS A 59 -5.77 1.98 -4.26
CA LYS A 59 -7.16 1.60 -3.92
C LYS A 59 -7.23 0.23 -3.23
N GLU A 60 -6.52 -0.75 -3.77
CA GLU A 60 -6.51 -2.13 -3.23
C GLU A 60 -5.80 -2.16 -1.88
N LEU A 61 -4.72 -1.39 -1.73
CA LEU A 61 -4.03 -1.24 -0.45
C LEU A 61 -4.95 -0.64 0.61
N ASN A 62 -5.69 0.42 0.26
CA ASN A 62 -6.65 1.03 1.16
C ASN A 62 -7.74 0.01 1.52
N GLN A 63 -8.37 -0.66 0.56
CA GLN A 63 -9.39 -1.68 0.86
C GLN A 63 -8.88 -2.79 1.77
N TRP A 64 -7.62 -3.17 1.63
CA TRP A 64 -6.99 -4.21 2.45
C TRP A 64 -6.67 -3.75 3.88
N ILE A 65 -6.33 -2.47 4.09
CA ILE A 65 -6.08 -1.90 5.43
C ILE A 65 -7.34 -1.38 6.13
N THR A 66 -8.42 -1.07 5.39
CA THR A 66 -9.67 -0.52 5.96
C THR A 66 -10.48 -1.46 6.87
N PRO A 67 -10.38 -2.82 6.89
CA PRO A 67 -11.11 -3.61 7.88
C PRO A 67 -10.58 -3.44 9.31
N TYR A 68 -9.44 -2.75 9.50
CA TYR A 68 -8.81 -2.50 10.80
C TYR A 68 -8.87 -1.02 11.25
N ALA A 69 -9.72 -0.19 10.65
CA ALA A 69 -9.92 1.22 11.01
C ALA A 69 -11.01 1.44 12.06
#